data_AF-A0A210R1C0-F1
#
_entry.id   AF-A0A210R1C0-F1
#
_cell.length_a   1.000
_cell.length_b   1.000
_cell.length_c   1.000
_cell.angle_alpha   90.00
_cell.angle_beta   90.00
_cell.angle_gamma   90.00
#
_symmetry.space_group_name_H-M   'P 1'
#
loop_
_entity.id
_entity.type
_entity.pdbx_description
1 polymer ?
#
loop_
_entity_poly.entity_id
_entity_poly.type
_entity_poly.pdbx_seq_one_letter_code
_entity_poly.pdbx_strand_id
1 'polypeptide(L)'
;MSLTTPQLVQKLPPSWWGLFGAMRLDHHHDNAAAIWYQTEANSEYGGHPDWDELLAGLLVKEPVCEGADLIFKPRFVQLPSDIQCHFLRFVLQHRGEIPPSGLSDFVEDVQCYYGASESWQSVLLKTLAAYNKLKSQESDDQLSETCYTFTSRNQNLATSLCDRLKKSTEQCSWKKIPVKKLPESHDISEIDRIPQNMETCDDHHQRDPPHSPGEADPPHSPGEADPPHSPGEASTPTFPGVKTIQHMDNAFPAGVITILSDDDDDTAEVMMEVTEPCSTVTKEGDSQTDASMKAELTCKDKDIDPVLLGKGEKLKESWQSGSETPPEIDLFLIATPDQIKSVALALNFCSLTDSEVLSACQSLTSLASILSEAASVQFMRSVVHPKIADLKHSASRQLLGVISLSAERFPRGLIEGVFVKCVEQGLGSAQTDVFCKVIKTDLQDSARAQMIKKMIECTKRLDEHVVCIYQTLIDTKVELSESMLKDMVVTFHTNSCGLEKNLKYGKLLLAVVNKYGHKFTIEILEVMEKEVQKNETFLRKALRAALNKIRK
;
A
#
# COMPACT_ATOMS: atom_id res chain seq x y z
N MET A 1 -4.78 -18.01 -37.62
CA MET A 1 -5.21 -16.92 -36.71
C MET A 1 -5.36 -17.52 -35.32
N SER A 2 -4.67 -16.99 -34.33
CA SER A 2 -4.84 -17.45 -32.94
C SER A 2 -6.11 -16.85 -32.33
N LEU A 3 -6.81 -17.62 -31.50
CA LEU A 3 -7.99 -17.14 -30.79
C LEU A 3 -7.58 -16.15 -29.68
N THR A 4 -8.39 -15.11 -29.49
CA THR A 4 -8.21 -14.19 -28.35
C THR A 4 -8.65 -14.84 -27.04
N THR A 5 -8.15 -14.35 -25.90
CA THR A 5 -8.52 -14.85 -24.57
C THR A 5 -10.03 -14.92 -24.34
N PRO A 6 -10.86 -13.89 -24.68
CA PRO A 6 -12.31 -14.00 -24.54
C PRO A 6 -12.92 -15.13 -25.39
N GLN A 7 -12.41 -15.36 -26.60
CA GLN A 7 -12.89 -16.42 -27.49
C GLN A 7 -12.48 -17.82 -27.02
N LEU A 8 -11.36 -17.97 -26.30
CA LEU A 8 -10.98 -19.21 -25.65
C LEU A 8 -11.87 -19.49 -24.43
N VAL A 9 -12.12 -18.48 -23.59
CA VAL A 9 -12.97 -18.60 -22.39
C VAL A 9 -14.43 -18.90 -22.76
N GLN A 10 -14.98 -18.25 -23.79
CA GLN A 10 -16.35 -18.50 -24.28
C GLN A 10 -16.59 -19.95 -24.79
N LYS A 11 -15.52 -20.73 -24.99
CA LYS A 11 -15.59 -22.15 -25.36
C LYS A 11 -15.46 -23.12 -24.19
N LEU A 12 -15.22 -22.62 -22.98
CA LEU A 12 -15.29 -23.37 -21.72
C LEU A 12 -16.74 -23.42 -21.22
N PRO A 13 -17.09 -24.30 -20.27
CA PRO A 13 -18.45 -24.36 -19.75
C PRO A 13 -18.90 -23.02 -19.14
N PRO A 14 -20.14 -22.56 -19.39
CA PRO A 14 -20.60 -21.23 -18.94
C PRO A 14 -20.53 -21.01 -17.43
N SER A 15 -20.71 -22.08 -16.65
CA SER A 15 -20.55 -22.13 -15.19
C SER A 15 -19.18 -21.63 -14.73
N TRP A 16 -18.15 -21.73 -15.56
CA TRP A 16 -16.77 -21.36 -15.22
C TRP A 16 -16.30 -20.03 -15.84
N TRP A 17 -17.13 -19.34 -16.63
CA TRP A 17 -16.73 -18.05 -17.23
C TRP A 17 -16.41 -16.98 -16.18
N GLY A 18 -17.11 -17.00 -15.04
CA GLY A 18 -16.88 -16.09 -13.92
C GLY A 18 -15.47 -16.21 -13.33
N LEU A 19 -14.94 -17.44 -13.23
CA LEU A 19 -13.56 -17.70 -12.78
C LEU A 19 -12.52 -16.96 -13.63
N PHE A 20 -12.60 -17.12 -14.96
CA PHE A 20 -11.66 -16.48 -15.88
C PHE A 20 -11.91 -14.97 -16.02
N GLY A 21 -13.10 -14.48 -15.66
CA GLY A 21 -13.36 -13.05 -15.44
C GLY A 21 -12.62 -12.53 -14.21
N ALA A 22 -12.76 -13.19 -13.07
CA ALA A 22 -12.11 -12.84 -11.80
C ALA A 22 -10.57 -12.91 -11.89
N MET A 23 -10.03 -13.90 -12.59
CA MET A 23 -8.58 -14.02 -12.88
C MET A 23 -8.03 -12.90 -13.78
N ARG A 24 -8.86 -12.04 -14.36
CA ARG A 24 -8.45 -10.90 -15.21
C ARG A 24 -8.60 -9.53 -14.52
N LEU A 25 -8.89 -9.49 -13.22
CA LEU A 25 -9.00 -8.24 -12.44
C LEU A 25 -7.65 -7.86 -11.81
N ASP A 26 -7.04 -6.78 -12.32
CA ASP A 26 -5.60 -6.42 -12.25
C ASP A 26 -4.91 -6.35 -10.87
N HIS A 27 -5.62 -6.52 -9.75
CA HIS A 27 -5.07 -6.28 -8.41
C HIS A 27 -5.27 -7.41 -7.39
N HIS A 28 -6.14 -8.41 -7.64
CA HIS A 28 -6.47 -9.44 -6.65
C HIS A 28 -6.77 -10.85 -7.23
N HIS A 29 -6.20 -11.21 -8.39
CA HIS A 29 -6.53 -12.45 -9.14
C HIS A 29 -6.77 -13.72 -8.28
N ASP A 30 -5.80 -14.11 -7.43
CA ASP A 30 -5.89 -15.33 -6.61
C ASP A 30 -7.03 -15.25 -5.57
N ASN A 31 -7.29 -14.06 -4.98
CA ASN A 31 -8.35 -13.84 -4.01
C ASN A 31 -9.73 -13.67 -4.68
N ALA A 32 -9.79 -12.98 -5.82
CA ALA A 32 -11.02 -12.80 -6.59
C ALA A 32 -11.53 -14.13 -7.16
N ALA A 33 -10.64 -14.99 -7.65
CA ALA A 33 -10.97 -16.34 -8.09
C ALA A 33 -11.49 -17.22 -6.94
N ALA A 34 -10.84 -17.17 -5.77
CA ALA A 34 -11.28 -17.89 -4.58
C ALA A 34 -12.65 -17.38 -4.06
N ILE A 35 -12.86 -16.06 -4.01
CA ILE A 35 -14.14 -15.45 -3.61
C ILE A 35 -15.25 -15.81 -4.60
N TRP A 36 -15.00 -15.73 -5.92
CA TRP A 36 -15.98 -16.15 -6.92
C TRP A 36 -16.36 -17.61 -6.75
N TYR A 37 -15.38 -18.50 -6.63
CA TYR A 37 -15.64 -19.94 -6.49
C TYR A 37 -16.38 -20.27 -5.19
N GLN A 38 -16.02 -19.63 -4.07
CA GLN A 38 -16.78 -19.76 -2.81
C GLN A 38 -18.20 -19.19 -2.93
N THR A 39 -18.42 -18.13 -3.71
CA THR A 39 -19.76 -17.55 -3.91
C THR A 39 -20.62 -18.47 -4.77
N GLU A 40 -20.05 -19.04 -5.84
CA GLU A 40 -20.74 -19.97 -6.74
C GLU A 40 -21.05 -21.30 -6.04
N ALA A 41 -20.10 -21.87 -5.27
CA ALA A 41 -20.28 -23.10 -4.52
C ALA A 41 -21.28 -22.99 -3.35
N ASN A 42 -21.56 -21.77 -2.86
CA ASN A 42 -22.56 -21.49 -1.83
C ASN A 42 -23.87 -20.91 -2.41
N SER A 43 -24.03 -20.86 -3.74
CA SER A 43 -25.21 -20.29 -4.39
C SER A 43 -26.41 -21.24 -4.32
N GLU A 44 -27.55 -20.78 -3.79
CA GLU A 44 -28.81 -21.56 -3.82
C GLU A 44 -29.32 -21.85 -5.24
N TYR A 45 -28.81 -21.12 -6.24
CA TYR A 45 -29.18 -21.22 -7.65
C TYR A 45 -28.10 -21.87 -8.53
N GLY A 46 -26.89 -22.09 -7.99
CA GLY A 46 -25.75 -22.66 -8.69
C GLY A 46 -25.46 -24.08 -8.22
N GLY A 47 -25.47 -25.05 -9.13
CA GLY A 47 -24.84 -26.34 -8.85
C GLY A 47 -23.34 -26.14 -8.69
N HIS A 48 -22.72 -26.84 -7.73
CA HIS A 48 -21.26 -26.80 -7.53
C HIS A 48 -20.54 -26.99 -8.88
N PRO A 49 -19.67 -26.06 -9.32
CA PRO A 49 -19.05 -26.13 -10.63
C PRO A 49 -18.33 -27.47 -10.87
N ASP A 50 -18.59 -28.11 -12.01
CA ASP A 50 -18.03 -29.43 -12.35
C ASP A 50 -16.56 -29.29 -12.79
N TRP A 51 -15.67 -29.88 -11.99
CA TRP A 51 -14.23 -29.88 -12.23
C TRP A 51 -13.82 -30.76 -13.42
N ASP A 52 -14.46 -31.90 -13.65
CA ASP A 52 -14.13 -32.76 -14.80
C ASP A 52 -14.57 -32.10 -16.11
N GLU A 53 -15.73 -31.42 -16.11
CA GLU A 53 -16.20 -30.62 -17.26
C GLU A 53 -15.22 -29.48 -17.61
N LEU A 54 -14.71 -28.77 -16.60
CA LEU A 54 -13.71 -27.70 -16.78
C LEU A 54 -12.38 -28.23 -17.32
N LEU A 55 -11.82 -29.26 -16.69
CA LEU A 55 -10.50 -29.80 -17.05
C LEU A 55 -10.53 -30.41 -18.45
N ALA A 56 -11.58 -31.18 -18.78
CA ALA A 56 -11.81 -31.66 -20.13
C ALA A 56 -11.97 -30.49 -21.13
N GLY A 57 -12.75 -29.47 -20.78
CA GLY A 57 -12.97 -28.27 -21.59
C GLY A 57 -11.68 -27.49 -21.90
N LEU A 58 -10.71 -27.48 -20.98
CA LEU A 58 -9.39 -26.86 -21.11
C LEU A 58 -8.39 -27.71 -21.93
N LEU A 59 -8.56 -29.04 -21.93
CA LEU A 59 -7.75 -29.98 -22.72
C LEU A 59 -8.12 -30.02 -24.21
N VAL A 60 -9.34 -29.60 -24.59
CA VAL A 60 -9.77 -29.53 -26.00
C VAL A 60 -8.73 -28.79 -26.83
N LYS A 61 -8.25 -29.44 -27.90
CA LYS A 61 -7.17 -28.91 -28.74
C LYS A 61 -7.74 -28.04 -29.85
N GLU A 62 -7.33 -26.78 -29.90
CA GLU A 62 -7.73 -25.80 -30.92
C GLU A 62 -6.55 -25.54 -31.89
N PRO A 63 -6.82 -25.23 -33.17
CA PRO A 63 -5.77 -24.97 -34.16
C PRO A 63 -5.08 -23.62 -33.93
N VAL A 64 -3.74 -23.63 -33.93
CA VAL A 64 -2.84 -22.47 -33.79
C VAL A 64 -1.89 -22.44 -34.98
N CYS A 65 -1.58 -21.25 -35.49
CA CYS A 65 -0.53 -21.07 -36.48
C CYS A 65 0.79 -20.76 -35.76
N GLU A 66 1.80 -21.63 -35.87
CA GLU A 66 3.16 -21.34 -35.42
C GLU A 66 4.10 -21.29 -36.62
N GLY A 67 4.54 -20.09 -36.98
CA GLY A 67 5.26 -19.86 -38.25
C GLY A 67 4.37 -20.18 -39.46
N ALA A 68 4.79 -21.17 -40.25
CA ALA A 68 4.05 -21.66 -41.41
C ALA A 68 3.12 -22.86 -41.09
N ASP A 69 3.27 -23.47 -39.90
CA ASP A 69 2.62 -24.74 -39.57
C ASP A 69 1.31 -24.53 -38.80
N LEU A 70 0.33 -25.40 -39.09
CA LEU A 70 -0.92 -25.49 -38.36
C LEU A 70 -0.84 -26.63 -37.34
N ILE A 71 -0.82 -26.28 -36.06
CA ILE A 71 -0.68 -27.24 -34.95
C ILE A 71 -1.88 -27.18 -34.02
N PHE A 72 -2.16 -28.25 -33.29
CA PHE A 72 -3.28 -28.32 -32.35
C PHE A 72 -2.75 -28.30 -30.91
N LYS A 73 -3.12 -27.28 -30.14
CA LYS A 73 -2.72 -27.09 -28.73
C LYS A 73 -3.95 -27.05 -27.82
N PRO A 74 -3.90 -27.61 -26.59
CA PRO A 74 -4.98 -27.45 -25.61
C PRO A 74 -5.33 -25.98 -25.40
N ARG A 75 -6.61 -25.66 -25.19
CA ARG A 75 -7.06 -24.28 -24.90
C ARG A 75 -6.28 -23.65 -23.74
N PHE A 76 -5.98 -24.42 -22.69
CA PHE A 76 -5.17 -23.95 -21.57
C PHE A 76 -3.81 -23.37 -22.01
N VAL A 77 -3.09 -24.06 -22.90
CA VAL A 77 -1.76 -23.65 -23.40
C VAL A 77 -1.84 -22.39 -24.27
N GLN A 78 -3.02 -22.04 -24.77
CA GLN A 78 -3.28 -20.83 -25.56
C GLN A 78 -3.76 -19.63 -24.72
N LEU A 79 -4.09 -19.84 -23.44
CA LEU A 79 -4.37 -18.73 -22.51
C LEU A 79 -3.09 -17.90 -22.26
N PRO A 80 -3.22 -16.61 -21.94
CA PRO A 80 -2.11 -15.79 -21.45
C PRO A 80 -1.37 -16.43 -20.27
N SER A 81 -0.05 -16.25 -20.21
CA SER A 81 0.85 -16.89 -19.22
C SER A 81 0.50 -16.56 -17.77
N ASP A 82 -0.03 -15.36 -17.52
CA ASP A 82 -0.56 -14.90 -16.24
C ASP A 82 -1.82 -15.69 -15.85
N ILE A 83 -2.80 -15.81 -16.75
CA ILE A 83 -4.02 -16.60 -16.51
C ILE A 83 -3.68 -18.08 -16.29
N GLN A 84 -2.74 -18.65 -17.05
CA GLN A 84 -2.25 -20.01 -16.82
C GLN A 84 -1.69 -20.19 -15.40
N CYS A 85 -0.89 -19.24 -14.92
CA CYS A 85 -0.31 -19.28 -13.58
C CYS A 85 -1.36 -19.12 -12.48
N HIS A 86 -2.28 -18.16 -12.60
CA HIS A 86 -3.38 -17.97 -11.66
C HIS A 86 -4.30 -19.21 -11.61
N PHE A 87 -4.61 -19.80 -12.76
CA PHE A 87 -5.38 -21.04 -12.85
C PHE A 87 -4.69 -22.22 -12.15
N LEU A 88 -3.39 -22.44 -12.40
CA LEU A 88 -2.65 -23.53 -11.76
C LEU A 88 -2.50 -23.34 -10.24
N ARG A 89 -2.39 -22.09 -9.75
CA ARG A 89 -2.45 -21.79 -8.31
C ARG A 89 -3.82 -22.07 -7.71
N PHE A 90 -4.88 -21.66 -8.39
CA PHE A 90 -6.26 -21.92 -7.99
C PHE A 90 -6.56 -23.44 -7.92
N VAL A 91 -6.14 -24.21 -8.93
CA VAL A 91 -6.18 -25.68 -8.92
C VAL A 91 -5.38 -26.27 -7.75
N LEU A 92 -4.19 -25.73 -7.45
CA LEU A 92 -3.39 -26.17 -6.30
C LEU A 92 -4.05 -25.84 -4.95
N GLN A 93 -4.77 -24.72 -4.85
CA GLN A 93 -5.53 -24.35 -3.67
C GLN A 93 -6.71 -25.32 -3.44
N HIS A 94 -7.48 -25.62 -4.50
CA HIS A 94 -8.69 -26.45 -4.44
C HIS A 94 -8.47 -27.95 -4.71
N ARG A 95 -7.23 -28.42 -4.86
CA ARG A 95 -6.81 -29.83 -5.12
C ARG A 95 -7.46 -30.93 -4.26
N GLY A 96 -8.02 -30.58 -3.09
CA GLY A 96 -8.80 -31.50 -2.27
C GLY A 96 -10.12 -31.91 -2.93
N GLU A 97 -10.78 -30.94 -3.56
CA GLU A 97 -12.13 -30.99 -4.15
C GLU A 97 -12.13 -31.51 -5.60
N ILE A 98 -10.96 -31.55 -6.25
CA ILE A 98 -10.80 -31.96 -7.65
C ILE A 98 -10.71 -33.51 -7.76
N PRO A 99 -11.43 -34.14 -8.70
CA PRO A 99 -11.29 -35.55 -9.03
C PRO A 99 -9.84 -35.94 -9.41
N PRO A 100 -9.24 -36.97 -8.80
CA PRO A 100 -7.85 -37.36 -9.08
C PRO A 100 -7.60 -37.79 -10.54
N SER A 101 -8.60 -38.38 -11.20
CA SER A 101 -8.54 -38.79 -12.61
C SER A 101 -8.40 -37.59 -13.53
N GLY A 102 -9.38 -36.67 -13.51
CA GLY A 102 -9.36 -35.46 -14.34
C GLY A 102 -8.14 -34.58 -14.08
N LEU A 103 -7.64 -34.53 -12.84
CA LEU A 103 -6.40 -33.83 -12.50
C LEU A 103 -5.15 -34.51 -13.07
N SER A 104 -5.08 -35.85 -13.11
CA SER A 104 -3.94 -36.55 -13.73
C SER A 104 -3.91 -36.30 -15.23
N ASP A 105 -5.05 -36.52 -15.90
CA ASP A 105 -5.19 -36.34 -17.35
C ASP A 105 -4.83 -34.90 -17.75
N PHE A 106 -5.31 -33.90 -17.00
CA PHE A 106 -4.97 -32.50 -17.21
C PHE A 106 -3.46 -32.24 -17.06
N VAL A 107 -2.85 -32.70 -15.96
CA VAL A 107 -1.44 -32.41 -15.69
C VAL A 107 -0.53 -33.12 -16.71
N GLU A 108 -0.82 -34.36 -17.08
CA GLU A 108 -0.01 -35.15 -18.03
C GLU A 108 -0.03 -34.57 -19.45
N ASP A 109 -1.22 -34.27 -19.99
CA ASP A 109 -1.35 -33.76 -21.36
C ASP A 109 -0.82 -32.31 -21.46
N VAL A 110 -0.98 -31.49 -20.40
CA VAL A 110 -0.49 -30.10 -20.36
C VAL A 110 1.03 -30.02 -20.11
N GLN A 111 1.60 -30.86 -19.24
CA GLN A 111 3.04 -30.82 -18.90
C GLN A 111 3.94 -31.04 -20.12
N CYS A 112 3.48 -31.81 -21.10
CA CYS A 112 4.17 -32.02 -22.38
C CYS A 112 4.52 -30.72 -23.13
N TYR A 113 3.75 -29.64 -22.94
CA TYR A 113 3.95 -28.36 -23.63
C TYR A 113 4.98 -27.43 -22.93
N TYR A 114 5.34 -27.70 -21.68
CA TYR A 114 6.33 -26.90 -20.92
C TYR A 114 7.70 -27.59 -20.81
N GLY A 115 7.77 -28.90 -21.11
CA GLY A 115 9.02 -29.66 -21.24
C GLY A 115 9.92 -29.58 -19.99
N ALA A 116 11.23 -29.45 -20.22
CA ALA A 116 12.22 -29.29 -19.15
C ALA A 116 12.35 -27.84 -18.63
N SER A 117 11.49 -26.91 -19.07
CA SER A 117 11.56 -25.50 -18.67
C SER A 117 11.43 -25.32 -17.15
N GLU A 118 12.10 -24.31 -16.61
CA GLU A 118 11.96 -23.84 -15.22
C GLU A 118 10.86 -22.77 -15.06
N SER A 119 9.92 -22.69 -16.01
CA SER A 119 8.77 -21.78 -15.90
C SER A 119 7.88 -22.07 -14.68
N TRP A 120 7.19 -21.05 -14.18
CA TRP A 120 6.26 -21.21 -13.05
C TRP A 120 5.14 -22.22 -13.34
N GLN A 121 4.65 -22.30 -14.58
CA GLN A 121 3.71 -23.34 -15.01
C GLN A 121 4.30 -24.74 -14.83
N SER A 122 5.55 -24.95 -15.26
CA SER A 122 6.26 -26.22 -15.11
C SER A 122 6.45 -26.61 -13.64
N VAL A 123 6.79 -25.65 -12.77
CA VAL A 123 6.88 -25.87 -11.32
C VAL A 123 5.52 -26.25 -10.72
N LEU A 124 4.46 -25.50 -11.02
CA LEU A 124 3.11 -25.76 -10.50
C LEU A 124 2.55 -27.10 -10.99
N LEU A 125 2.73 -27.45 -12.27
CA LEU A 125 2.34 -28.75 -12.83
C LEU A 125 3.10 -29.90 -12.17
N LYS A 126 4.42 -29.77 -11.94
CA LYS A 126 5.21 -30.77 -11.18
C LYS A 126 4.71 -30.91 -9.73
N THR A 127 4.31 -29.82 -9.08
CA THR A 127 3.72 -29.86 -7.74
C THR A 127 2.37 -30.56 -7.71
N LEU A 128 1.50 -30.29 -8.70
CA LEU A 128 0.21 -30.98 -8.86
C LEU A 128 0.38 -32.47 -9.15
N ALA A 129 1.31 -32.83 -10.06
CA ALA A 129 1.65 -34.23 -10.36
C ALA A 129 2.13 -35.00 -9.11
N ALA A 130 2.99 -34.38 -8.29
CA ALA A 130 3.48 -34.98 -7.05
C ALA A 130 2.36 -35.17 -6.02
N TYR A 131 1.45 -34.19 -5.89
CA TYR A 131 0.29 -34.31 -5.00
C TYR A 131 -0.67 -35.42 -5.45
N ASN A 132 -0.97 -35.51 -6.74
CA ASN A 132 -1.90 -36.53 -7.25
C ASN A 132 -1.36 -37.94 -7.04
N LYS A 133 -0.05 -38.15 -7.26
CA LYS A 133 0.62 -39.44 -6.98
C LYS A 133 0.52 -39.87 -5.53
N LEU A 134 0.63 -38.93 -4.57
CA LEU A 134 0.43 -39.24 -3.15
C LEU A 134 -1.03 -39.60 -2.86
N LYS A 135 -2.01 -38.84 -3.39
CA LYS A 135 -3.45 -39.09 -3.21
C LYS A 135 -3.88 -40.46 -3.80
N SER A 136 -3.27 -40.90 -4.90
CA SER A 136 -3.48 -42.24 -5.48
C SER A 136 -2.77 -43.38 -4.74
N GLN A 137 -1.83 -43.08 -3.84
CA GLN A 137 -1.14 -44.08 -3.02
C GLN A 137 -1.79 -44.26 -1.63
N GLU A 138 -2.65 -43.34 -1.19
CA GLU A 138 -3.41 -43.48 0.07
C GLU A 138 -4.61 -44.45 -0.05
N SER A 139 -4.98 -44.90 -1.25
CA SER A 139 -6.10 -45.81 -1.48
C SER A 139 -5.73 -47.31 -1.51
N ASP A 140 -4.44 -47.65 -1.60
CA ASP A 140 -3.95 -49.03 -1.59
C ASP A 140 -2.89 -49.22 -0.50
N ASP A 141 -3.26 -50.03 0.49
CA ASP A 141 -2.45 -50.58 1.58
C ASP A 141 -1.98 -49.67 2.74
N GLN A 142 -1.65 -50.34 3.86
CA GLN A 142 -1.55 -49.75 5.20
C GLN A 142 -0.39 -48.75 5.37
N LEU A 143 -0.68 -47.68 6.12
CA LEU A 143 0.25 -46.66 6.63
C LEU A 143 1.62 -47.22 7.07
N SER A 144 2.61 -47.13 6.18
CA SER A 144 4.01 -47.01 6.58
C SER A 144 4.40 -45.53 6.46
N GLU A 145 5.04 -44.98 7.49
CA GLU A 145 5.45 -43.58 7.51
C GLU A 145 6.49 -43.30 6.42
N THR A 146 6.05 -42.88 5.23
CA THR A 146 6.90 -42.21 4.23
C THR A 146 7.20 -40.79 4.68
N CYS A 147 7.97 -40.71 5.77
CA CYS A 147 8.48 -39.49 6.35
C CYS A 147 9.16 -38.63 5.28
N TYR A 148 8.78 -37.35 5.20
CA TYR A 148 9.55 -36.34 4.49
C TYR A 148 10.93 -36.22 5.13
N THR A 149 11.88 -37.01 4.64
CA THR A 149 13.27 -36.90 5.07
C THR A 149 13.83 -35.59 4.52
N PHE A 150 14.12 -34.64 5.42
CA PHE A 150 14.90 -33.49 5.01
C PHE A 150 16.25 -33.99 4.47
N THR A 151 16.77 -33.33 3.43
CA THR A 151 18.18 -33.47 3.08
C THR A 151 19.03 -33.20 4.33
N SER A 152 20.17 -33.86 4.50
CA SER A 152 20.98 -33.71 5.73
C SER A 152 21.33 -32.25 6.04
N ARG A 153 21.45 -31.41 5.00
CA ARG A 153 21.58 -29.96 5.10
C ARG A 153 20.36 -29.29 5.74
N ASN A 154 19.15 -29.60 5.29
CA ASN A 154 17.91 -29.03 5.81
C ASN A 154 17.57 -29.59 7.21
N GLN A 155 17.88 -30.86 7.48
CA GLN A 155 17.77 -31.45 8.82
C GLN A 155 18.66 -30.67 9.82
N ASN A 156 19.93 -30.43 9.46
CA ASN A 156 20.86 -29.66 10.28
C ASN A 156 20.42 -28.19 10.46
N LEU A 157 19.86 -27.56 9.43
CA LEU A 157 19.30 -26.21 9.53
C LEU A 157 18.09 -26.16 10.47
N ALA A 158 17.16 -27.13 10.37
CA ALA A 158 15.99 -27.23 11.23
C ALA A 158 16.38 -27.47 12.69
N THR A 159 17.28 -28.42 12.96
CA THR A 159 17.81 -28.68 14.31
C THR A 159 18.50 -27.44 14.89
N SER A 160 19.37 -26.78 14.11
CA SER A 160 20.02 -25.53 14.52
C SER A 160 19.01 -24.41 14.81
N LEU A 161 17.92 -24.30 14.02
CA LEU A 161 16.85 -23.35 14.28
C LEU A 161 16.16 -23.63 15.64
N CYS A 162 15.79 -24.89 15.86
CA CYS A 162 15.15 -25.36 17.09
C CYS A 162 16.03 -25.15 18.33
N ASP A 163 17.34 -25.39 18.25
CA ASP A 163 18.26 -25.21 19.37
C ASP A 163 18.49 -23.73 19.70
N ARG A 164 18.52 -22.84 18.70
CA ARG A 164 18.52 -21.38 18.93
C ARG A 164 17.22 -20.91 19.57
N LEU A 165 16.08 -21.44 19.13
CA LEU A 165 14.77 -21.12 19.71
C LEU A 165 14.69 -21.56 21.17
N LYS A 166 15.10 -22.79 21.51
CA LYS A 166 15.17 -23.29 22.89
C LYS A 166 16.04 -22.40 23.79
N LYS A 167 17.26 -22.07 23.35
CA LYS A 167 18.17 -21.16 24.08
C LYS A 167 17.58 -19.76 24.27
N SER A 168 16.86 -19.25 23.26
CA SER A 168 16.14 -17.96 23.36
C SER A 168 14.98 -18.02 24.35
N THR A 169 14.25 -19.15 24.43
CA THR A 169 13.18 -19.36 25.42
C THR A 169 13.73 -19.50 26.84
N GLU A 170 14.89 -20.15 27.03
CA GLU A 170 15.55 -20.28 28.33
C GLU A 170 16.09 -18.94 28.88
N GLN A 171 16.48 -18.00 28.01
CA GLN A 171 16.87 -16.64 28.42
C GLN A 171 15.67 -15.73 28.73
N CYS A 172 14.44 -16.14 28.42
CA CYS A 172 13.24 -15.33 28.58
C CYS A 172 12.40 -15.82 29.77
N SER A 173 12.61 -15.25 30.97
CA SER A 173 11.92 -15.67 32.20
C SER A 173 10.46 -15.19 32.30
N TRP A 174 9.60 -15.63 31.38
CA TRP A 174 8.16 -15.44 31.47
C TRP A 174 7.61 -16.35 32.57
N LYS A 175 7.42 -15.78 33.77
CA LYS A 175 6.80 -16.49 34.90
C LYS A 175 5.40 -16.96 34.49
N LYS A 176 5.20 -18.28 34.44
CA LYS A 176 3.93 -18.91 34.06
C LYS A 176 2.77 -18.37 34.90
N ILE A 177 1.78 -17.76 34.26
CA ILE A 177 0.50 -17.39 34.89
C ILE A 177 -0.32 -18.68 35.08
N PRO A 178 -0.87 -18.97 36.28
CA PRO A 178 -1.68 -20.17 36.50
C PRO A 178 -3.02 -20.11 35.75
N VAL A 179 -3.37 -21.19 35.05
CA VAL A 179 -4.57 -21.37 34.22
C VAL A 179 -5.84 -21.59 35.08
N LYS A 180 -6.10 -20.73 36.06
CA LYS A 180 -7.26 -20.83 36.98
C LYS A 180 -8.15 -19.59 37.02
N LYS A 181 -8.05 -18.69 36.02
CA LYS A 181 -8.91 -17.51 35.86
C LYS A 181 -9.15 -17.14 34.39
N LEU A 182 -9.75 -18.04 33.62
CA LEU A 182 -10.63 -17.62 32.51
C LEU A 182 -12.09 -17.74 33.00
N PRO A 183 -12.97 -16.77 32.73
CA PRO A 183 -14.41 -16.93 32.94
C PRO A 183 -14.98 -17.99 31.98
N GLU A 184 -15.99 -18.72 32.43
CA GLU A 184 -16.68 -19.73 31.63
C GLU A 184 -17.50 -19.08 30.50
N SER A 185 -17.47 -19.71 29.31
CA SER A 185 -18.21 -19.29 28.13
C SER A 185 -19.71 -19.25 28.40
N HIS A 186 -20.36 -18.13 28.10
CA HIS A 186 -21.82 -18.04 28.13
C HIS A 186 -22.43 -18.69 26.87
N ASP A 187 -23.58 -19.31 27.05
CA ASP A 187 -24.35 -20.04 26.03
C ASP A 187 -24.68 -19.16 24.81
N ILE A 188 -24.57 -19.75 23.62
CA ILE A 188 -24.99 -19.14 22.35
C ILE A 188 -26.29 -19.80 21.90
N SER A 189 -27.41 -19.38 22.48
CA SER A 189 -28.73 -19.92 22.13
C SER A 189 -29.86 -18.88 22.20
N GLU A 190 -29.62 -17.64 21.74
CA GLU A 190 -30.70 -16.64 21.62
C GLU A 190 -30.44 -15.53 20.58
N ILE A 191 -30.23 -15.90 19.30
CA ILE A 191 -30.36 -14.96 18.16
C ILE A 191 -31.23 -15.61 17.09
N ASP A 192 -32.54 -15.59 17.30
CA ASP A 192 -33.51 -16.00 16.27
C ASP A 192 -34.85 -15.26 16.42
N ARG A 193 -34.81 -13.93 16.28
CA ARG A 193 -35.99 -13.05 16.20
C ARG A 193 -35.75 -11.84 15.29
N ILE A 194 -36.02 -12.01 14.00
CA ILE A 194 -36.17 -10.90 13.05
C ILE A 194 -37.60 -10.35 13.15
N PRO A 195 -37.82 -9.04 13.38
CA PRO A 195 -39.15 -8.44 13.27
C PRO A 195 -39.54 -8.29 11.79
N GLN A 196 -40.60 -8.97 11.37
CA GLN A 196 -41.28 -8.66 10.11
C GLN A 196 -42.06 -7.35 10.26
N ASN A 197 -41.73 -6.33 9.46
CA ASN A 197 -42.65 -5.26 9.03
C ASN A 197 -41.94 -4.29 8.07
N MET A 198 -42.23 -4.40 6.77
CA MET A 198 -42.38 -3.23 5.92
C MET A 198 -43.31 -3.55 4.75
N GLU A 199 -44.32 -2.71 4.55
CA GLU A 199 -45.42 -2.95 3.62
C GLU A 199 -45.04 -2.67 2.15
N THR A 200 -45.79 -3.30 1.26
CA THR A 200 -45.72 -3.17 -0.19
C THR A 200 -46.18 -1.80 -0.68
N CYS A 201 -45.50 -1.26 -1.69
CA CYS A 201 -46.10 -0.33 -2.65
C CYS A 201 -45.69 -0.75 -4.07
N ASP A 202 -46.65 -1.31 -4.81
CA ASP A 202 -46.57 -1.40 -6.26
C ASP A 202 -46.66 0.00 -6.87
N ASP A 203 -45.94 0.24 -7.97
CA ASP A 203 -46.60 0.83 -9.13
C ASP A 203 -45.93 0.40 -10.44
N HIS A 204 -46.76 0.13 -11.45
CA HIS A 204 -46.30 -0.21 -12.79
C HIS A 204 -45.84 1.05 -13.55
N HIS A 205 -44.92 0.92 -14.51
CA HIS A 205 -45.20 1.24 -15.92
C HIS A 205 -44.06 0.79 -16.85
N GLN A 206 -44.44 0.18 -17.97
CA GLN A 206 -43.53 -0.28 -19.03
C GLN A 206 -43.02 0.90 -19.88
N ARG A 207 -41.78 0.81 -20.37
CA ARG A 207 -41.34 1.47 -21.61
C ARG A 207 -40.31 0.62 -22.34
N ASP A 208 -40.63 0.28 -23.58
CA ASP A 208 -39.66 -0.12 -24.61
C ASP A 208 -39.34 1.08 -25.55
N PRO A 209 -38.27 1.02 -26.36
CA PRO A 209 -37.60 2.18 -26.95
C PRO A 209 -37.81 2.28 -28.48
N PRO A 210 -36.86 2.82 -29.27
CA PRO A 210 -36.52 4.24 -29.48
C PRO A 210 -36.82 4.69 -30.94
N HIS A 211 -36.48 5.94 -31.32
CA HIS A 211 -35.81 6.30 -32.61
C HIS A 211 -35.62 7.84 -32.79
N SER A 212 -34.48 8.24 -33.36
CA SER A 212 -34.15 9.60 -33.87
C SER A 212 -34.64 9.77 -35.33
N PRO A 213 -34.67 10.98 -35.97
CA PRO A 213 -33.50 11.85 -36.33
C PRO A 213 -33.82 13.38 -36.17
N GLY A 214 -33.03 14.39 -36.56
CA GLY A 214 -31.66 14.50 -37.14
C GLY A 214 -31.32 15.97 -37.50
N GLU A 215 -30.01 16.26 -37.61
CA GLU A 215 -29.30 17.37 -38.32
C GLU A 215 -29.99 18.70 -38.72
N ALA A 216 -29.40 19.86 -38.34
CA ALA A 216 -28.65 20.76 -39.24
C ALA A 216 -28.29 22.14 -38.62
N ASP A 217 -27.08 22.62 -38.94
CA ASP A 217 -26.47 23.95 -38.66
C ASP A 217 -25.94 24.52 -40.01
N PRO A 218 -25.35 25.73 -40.14
CA PRO A 218 -25.57 27.06 -39.53
C PRO A 218 -25.72 28.11 -40.71
N PRO A 219 -25.05 29.29 -40.82
CA PRO A 219 -24.54 30.31 -39.87
C PRO A 219 -24.96 31.78 -40.20
N HIS A 220 -24.59 32.76 -39.36
CA HIS A 220 -23.87 34.02 -39.71
C HIS A 220 -24.09 35.21 -38.74
N SER A 221 -22.99 35.92 -38.45
CA SER A 221 -22.88 37.33 -38.00
C SER A 221 -21.88 38.02 -38.97
N PRO A 222 -21.62 39.37 -38.99
CA PRO A 222 -21.16 40.17 -37.83
C PRO A 222 -21.47 41.70 -37.87
N GLY A 223 -20.88 42.45 -36.92
CA GLY A 223 -20.66 43.93 -36.96
C GLY A 223 -21.60 44.75 -36.06
N GLU A 224 -21.21 45.85 -35.41
CA GLU A 224 -19.95 46.49 -34.98
C GLU A 224 -20.35 47.83 -34.29
N ALA A 225 -19.41 48.49 -33.59
CA ALA A 225 -19.42 49.89 -33.12
C ALA A 225 -19.98 50.23 -31.70
N ASP A 226 -19.36 51.27 -31.13
CA ASP A 226 -19.21 51.56 -29.68
C ASP A 226 -19.71 53.01 -29.34
N PRO A 227 -19.48 53.61 -28.13
CA PRO A 227 -20.35 54.63 -27.47
C PRO A 227 -19.96 56.10 -27.83
N PRO A 228 -20.30 57.21 -27.09
CA PRO A 228 -20.96 57.36 -25.78
C PRO A 228 -21.95 58.54 -25.58
N HIS A 229 -22.52 58.67 -24.37
CA HIS A 229 -22.53 59.89 -23.51
C HIS A 229 -23.64 59.88 -22.42
N SER A 230 -23.27 60.31 -21.20
CA SER A 230 -24.14 60.82 -20.11
C SER A 230 -24.06 62.38 -20.09
N PRO A 231 -24.69 63.19 -19.19
CA PRO A 231 -25.36 62.87 -17.91
C PRO A 231 -26.61 63.72 -17.52
N GLY A 232 -27.08 63.58 -16.26
CA GLY A 232 -27.95 64.53 -15.52
C GLY A 232 -29.42 64.09 -15.36
N GLU A 233 -30.20 64.50 -14.34
CA GLU A 233 -29.88 65.06 -13.00
C GLU A 233 -31.17 65.03 -12.11
N ALA A 234 -31.04 65.11 -10.78
CA ALA A 234 -32.05 65.48 -9.74
C ALA A 234 -33.55 65.05 -9.86
N SER A 235 -34.20 64.45 -8.85
CA SER A 235 -34.77 65.20 -7.69
C SER A 235 -35.51 64.31 -6.67
N THR A 236 -35.49 64.69 -5.38
CA THR A 236 -36.34 64.18 -4.27
C THR A 236 -37.72 64.86 -4.21
N PRO A 237 -38.76 64.31 -3.54
CA PRO A 237 -39.06 64.78 -2.16
C PRO A 237 -39.80 63.82 -1.17
N THR A 238 -39.38 63.87 0.11
CA THR A 238 -40.18 64.07 1.36
C THR A 238 -41.18 63.03 1.95
N PHE A 239 -40.99 62.79 3.27
CA PHE A 239 -41.78 62.07 4.32
C PHE A 239 -43.18 62.70 4.64
N PRO A 240 -44.13 62.14 5.48
CA PRO A 240 -43.98 61.41 6.78
C PRO A 240 -44.87 60.14 6.97
N GLY A 241 -44.65 59.17 7.88
CA GLY A 241 -44.81 59.21 9.36
C GLY A 241 -46.23 58.77 9.82
N VAL A 242 -46.54 58.19 10.99
CA VAL A 242 -45.80 57.77 12.22
C VAL A 242 -46.71 56.81 13.06
N LYS A 243 -46.24 55.70 13.69
CA LYS A 243 -46.46 55.34 15.14
C LYS A 243 -46.00 53.93 15.62
N THR A 244 -45.50 53.94 16.86
CA THR A 244 -44.88 52.91 17.74
C THR A 244 -45.83 51.90 18.42
N ILE A 245 -45.33 50.69 18.78
CA ILE A 245 -45.48 49.89 20.05
C ILE A 245 -44.24 48.92 20.06
N GLN A 246 -43.22 49.05 20.95
CA GLN A 246 -42.93 48.25 22.18
C GLN A 246 -42.93 46.70 22.02
N HIS A 247 -42.03 45.86 22.58
CA HIS A 247 -40.97 45.99 23.62
C HIS A 247 -40.01 44.76 23.61
N MET A 248 -38.71 44.90 24.00
CA MET A 248 -37.77 43.85 24.54
C MET A 248 -37.42 42.57 23.71
N ASP A 249 -36.26 41.91 23.81
CA ASP A 249 -34.92 42.24 24.36
C ASP A 249 -33.81 41.27 23.84
N ASN A 250 -32.56 41.74 23.83
CA ASN A 250 -31.27 40.99 23.95
C ASN A 250 -30.65 40.04 22.86
N ALA A 251 -29.35 40.33 22.63
CA ALA A 251 -28.19 39.42 22.49
C ALA A 251 -27.65 38.95 21.10
N PHE A 252 -26.64 39.72 20.63
CA PHE A 252 -25.37 39.35 19.96
C PHE A 252 -25.29 38.33 18.79
N PRO A 253 -24.69 38.71 17.63
CA PRO A 253 -24.32 37.80 16.54
C PRO A 253 -22.91 37.21 16.68
N ALA A 254 -22.64 36.16 15.89
CA ALA A 254 -21.38 35.42 15.87
C ALA A 254 -20.21 36.18 15.21
N GLY A 255 -19.02 36.10 15.82
CA GLY A 255 -17.77 36.61 15.24
C GLY A 255 -17.09 35.56 14.37
N VAL A 256 -17.07 35.79 13.06
CA VAL A 256 -16.15 35.10 12.13
C VAL A 256 -14.75 35.67 12.33
N ILE A 257 -13.74 34.82 12.56
CA ILE A 257 -12.34 35.23 12.54
C ILE A 257 -11.69 34.65 11.29
N THR A 258 -11.55 35.50 10.29
CA THR A 258 -10.58 35.35 9.21
C THR A 258 -9.19 35.64 9.79
N ILE A 259 -8.20 34.77 9.55
CA ILE A 259 -6.79 35.09 9.80
C ILE A 259 -6.11 35.19 8.44
N LEU A 260 -5.59 36.38 8.16
CA LEU A 260 -4.76 36.67 7.00
C LEU A 260 -3.38 36.05 7.19
N SER A 261 -2.77 35.64 6.09
CA SER A 261 -1.33 35.37 6.04
C SER A 261 -0.61 36.68 5.82
N ASP A 262 0.25 37.08 6.75
CA ASP A 262 1.30 38.06 6.52
C ASP A 262 2.64 37.37 6.80
N ASP A 263 3.55 37.44 5.82
CA ASP A 263 4.96 37.14 6.00
C ASP A 263 5.62 38.35 6.68
N ASP A 264 6.45 38.13 7.69
CA ASP A 264 7.53 39.06 8.02
C ASP A 264 8.73 38.31 8.61
N ASP A 265 9.90 38.64 8.08
CA ASP A 265 11.22 38.22 8.51
C ASP A 265 11.72 39.25 9.53
N ASP A 266 12.10 38.84 10.74
CA ASP A 266 12.90 39.72 11.58
C ASP A 266 13.84 38.99 12.55
N THR A 267 15.11 39.32 12.42
CA THR A 267 16.21 38.85 13.27
C THR A 267 16.19 39.54 14.63
N ALA A 268 16.20 38.78 15.72
CA ALA A 268 16.44 39.31 17.06
C ALA A 268 17.60 38.57 17.74
N GLU A 269 18.75 39.24 17.80
CA GLU A 269 19.85 38.85 18.68
C GLU A 269 19.39 38.90 20.14
N VAL A 270 19.63 37.83 20.89
CA VAL A 270 19.58 37.89 22.37
C VAL A 270 20.94 37.48 22.90
N MET A 271 21.73 38.50 23.23
CA MET A 271 22.93 38.35 24.05
C MET A 271 22.56 37.66 25.38
N MET A 272 23.33 36.67 25.79
CA MET A 272 23.35 36.22 27.18
C MET A 272 24.80 36.02 27.66
N GLU A 273 25.00 36.37 28.92
CA GLU A 273 26.28 36.83 29.47
C GLU A 273 27.28 35.69 29.76
N VAL A 274 28.56 36.01 29.60
CA VAL A 274 29.68 35.11 29.90
C VAL A 274 29.87 34.96 31.41
N THR A 275 29.98 33.72 31.91
CA THR A 275 30.63 33.42 33.19
C THR A 275 31.33 32.06 33.15
N GLU A 276 32.63 32.06 32.85
CA GLU A 276 33.54 31.03 33.37
C GLU A 276 33.97 31.42 34.80
N PRO A 277 34.54 30.50 35.59
CA PRO A 277 36.00 30.39 35.51
C PRO A 277 36.60 28.98 35.66
N CYS A 278 37.86 28.92 35.21
CA CYS A 278 38.96 28.14 35.75
C CYS A 278 39.32 26.83 35.02
N SER A 279 40.39 26.95 34.24
CA SER A 279 41.13 25.91 33.55
C SER A 279 42.17 25.23 34.45
N THR A 280 42.52 23.97 34.11
CA THR A 280 43.88 23.43 34.30
C THR A 280 44.29 22.56 33.12
N VAL A 281 45.59 22.54 32.84
CA VAL A 281 46.21 22.09 31.58
C VAL A 281 47.02 20.82 31.77
N THR A 282 46.90 19.84 30.86
CA THR A 282 47.97 18.97 30.31
C THR A 282 47.35 18.14 29.16
N LYS A 283 47.69 18.38 27.88
CA LYS A 283 48.87 17.95 27.11
C LYS A 283 48.81 16.52 26.52
N GLU A 284 48.74 16.51 25.18
CA GLU A 284 49.39 15.62 24.19
C GLU A 284 49.59 14.12 24.52
N GLY A 285 49.02 13.25 23.67
CA GLY A 285 49.28 11.80 23.65
C GLY A 285 48.66 11.11 22.43
N ASP A 286 49.51 10.58 21.55
CA ASP A 286 49.24 10.01 20.23
C ASP A 286 48.16 8.90 20.09
N SER A 287 47.47 8.98 18.94
CA SER A 287 47.14 7.86 18.03
C SER A 287 46.03 6.81 18.37
N GLN A 288 45.52 6.22 17.28
CA GLN A 288 44.72 4.99 17.18
C GLN A 288 43.32 4.94 17.83
N THR A 289 42.31 5.38 17.09
CA THR A 289 41.07 4.57 16.87
C THR A 289 40.46 4.89 15.51
N ASP A 290 40.81 4.11 14.48
CA ASP A 290 40.16 4.22 13.17
C ASP A 290 39.96 2.83 12.54
N ALA A 291 38.90 2.13 12.97
CA ALA A 291 38.32 0.92 12.35
C ALA A 291 37.13 0.35 13.16
N SER A 292 36.01 1.08 13.29
CA SER A 292 34.78 0.48 13.85
C SER A 292 33.46 1.16 13.40
N MET A 293 33.24 1.32 12.08
CA MET A 293 31.89 1.53 11.53
C MET A 293 31.79 1.23 10.02
N LYS A 294 32.23 0.02 9.61
CA LYS A 294 31.94 -0.56 8.29
C LYS A 294 31.70 -2.07 8.41
N ALA A 295 30.53 -2.45 8.93
CA ALA A 295 30.16 -3.86 9.06
C ALA A 295 28.64 -4.05 9.00
N GLU A 296 28.02 -3.81 7.83
CA GLU A 296 26.77 -4.49 7.43
C GLU A 296 26.49 -4.34 5.92
N LEU A 297 27.41 -4.79 5.06
CA LEU A 297 27.12 -4.94 3.62
C LEU A 297 27.86 -6.12 2.96
N THR A 298 27.71 -7.31 3.55
CA THR A 298 28.16 -8.58 2.93
C THR A 298 27.07 -9.65 3.08
N CYS A 299 26.09 -9.65 2.16
CA CYS A 299 25.35 -10.87 1.91
C CYS A 299 26.28 -11.85 1.18
N LYS A 300 26.45 -13.06 1.73
CA LYS A 300 27.23 -14.12 1.10
C LYS A 300 26.66 -14.42 -0.29
N ASP A 301 27.56 -14.64 -1.25
CA ASP A 301 27.21 -14.89 -2.65
C ASP A 301 26.13 -15.98 -2.77
N LYS A 302 24.91 -15.55 -3.07
CA LYS A 302 23.99 -16.34 -3.86
C LYS A 302 24.42 -16.13 -5.30
N ASP A 303 24.54 -17.21 -6.07
CA ASP A 303 24.84 -17.15 -7.50
C ASP A 303 23.85 -16.18 -8.16
N ILE A 304 24.34 -15.00 -8.59
CA ILE A 304 23.49 -14.00 -9.24
C ILE A 304 23.39 -14.43 -10.69
N ASP A 305 22.16 -14.68 -11.15
CA ASP A 305 21.88 -15.03 -12.54
C ASP A 305 22.64 -14.07 -13.49
N PRO A 306 23.62 -14.57 -14.27
CA PRO A 306 24.43 -13.73 -15.16
C PRO A 306 23.60 -12.97 -16.20
N VAL A 307 22.41 -13.49 -16.56
CA VAL A 307 21.49 -12.81 -17.48
C VAL A 307 20.86 -11.58 -16.81
N LEU A 308 20.46 -11.69 -15.55
CA LEU A 308 19.93 -10.56 -14.79
C LEU A 308 21.03 -9.55 -14.45
N LEU A 309 22.24 -10.01 -14.16
CA LEU A 309 23.39 -9.13 -13.92
C LEU A 309 23.72 -8.33 -15.18
N GLY A 310 23.87 -8.97 -16.34
CA GLY A 310 24.17 -8.30 -17.61
C GLY A 310 23.05 -7.38 -18.10
N LYS A 311 21.77 -7.69 -17.82
CA LYS A 311 20.66 -6.73 -18.01
C LYS A 311 20.81 -5.52 -17.09
N GLY A 312 21.14 -5.73 -15.81
CA GLY A 312 21.38 -4.67 -14.84
C GLY A 312 22.57 -3.76 -15.18
N GLU A 313 23.64 -4.29 -15.79
CA GLU A 313 24.80 -3.51 -16.23
C GLU A 313 24.40 -2.51 -17.31
N LYS A 314 23.75 -2.99 -18.37
CA LYS A 314 23.23 -2.13 -19.45
C LYS A 314 22.20 -1.11 -18.97
N LEU A 315 21.33 -1.50 -18.02
CA LEU A 315 20.43 -0.55 -17.35
C LEU A 315 21.20 0.59 -16.70
N LYS A 316 22.25 0.26 -15.94
CA LYS A 316 23.09 1.25 -15.26
C LYS A 316 23.77 2.18 -16.26
N GLU A 317 24.36 1.63 -17.32
CA GLU A 317 25.00 2.40 -18.39
C GLU A 317 24.00 3.33 -19.12
N SER A 318 22.77 2.86 -19.36
CA SER A 318 21.71 3.67 -19.98
C SER A 318 21.32 4.86 -19.10
N TRP A 319 21.13 4.65 -17.79
CA TRP A 319 20.80 5.73 -16.85
C TRP A 319 21.96 6.72 -16.66
N GLN A 320 23.20 6.27 -16.81
CA GLN A 320 24.42 7.09 -16.77
C GLN A 320 24.67 7.88 -18.06
N SER A 321 24.26 7.36 -19.21
CA SER A 321 24.34 8.07 -20.50
C SER A 321 23.14 9.01 -20.75
N GLY A 322 22.05 8.89 -19.98
CA GLY A 322 20.82 9.66 -20.19
C GLY A 322 20.05 9.24 -21.45
N SER A 323 20.23 7.99 -21.89
CA SER A 323 19.58 7.41 -23.07
C SER A 323 18.08 7.16 -22.84
N GLU A 324 17.33 6.97 -23.93
CA GLU A 324 15.94 6.50 -23.91
C GLU A 324 15.79 5.16 -23.18
N THR A 325 14.57 4.88 -22.72
CA THR A 325 14.19 3.71 -21.91
C THR A 325 14.74 2.40 -22.50
N PRO A 326 15.76 1.77 -21.87
CA PRO A 326 16.40 0.58 -22.40
C PRO A 326 15.46 -0.64 -22.33
N PRO A 327 15.50 -1.56 -23.30
CA PRO A 327 14.65 -2.75 -23.29
C PRO A 327 14.94 -3.66 -22.08
N GLU A 328 16.16 -3.59 -21.51
CA GLU A 328 16.54 -4.27 -20.28
C GLU A 328 15.77 -3.82 -19.01
N ILE A 329 14.89 -2.80 -19.10
CA ILE A 329 13.95 -2.45 -18.02
C ILE A 329 12.98 -3.59 -17.71
N ASP A 330 12.78 -4.52 -18.66
CA ASP A 330 12.07 -5.80 -18.48
C ASP A 330 12.62 -6.66 -17.32
N LEU A 331 13.85 -6.41 -16.85
CA LEU A 331 14.44 -7.01 -15.65
C LEU A 331 13.47 -6.93 -14.46
N PHE A 332 12.76 -5.80 -14.30
CA PHE A 332 11.84 -5.60 -13.18
C PHE A 332 10.51 -6.37 -13.30
N LEU A 333 10.24 -6.99 -14.46
CA LEU A 333 9.10 -7.87 -14.70
C LEU A 333 9.48 -9.35 -14.52
N ILE A 334 10.70 -9.73 -14.87
CA ILE A 334 11.18 -11.13 -14.83
C ILE A 334 11.90 -11.50 -13.52
N ALA A 335 12.51 -10.53 -12.84
CA ALA A 335 13.26 -10.76 -11.62
C ALA A 335 12.39 -10.67 -10.36
N THR A 336 12.60 -11.59 -9.42
CA THR A 336 12.03 -11.48 -8.06
C THR A 336 12.62 -10.29 -7.29
N PRO A 337 11.95 -9.78 -6.25
CA PRO A 337 12.49 -8.72 -5.39
C PRO A 337 13.88 -9.04 -4.82
N ASP A 338 14.13 -10.28 -4.42
CA ASP A 338 15.44 -10.72 -3.92
C ASP A 338 16.53 -10.69 -5.01
N GLN A 339 16.19 -11.00 -6.28
CA GLN A 339 17.09 -10.86 -7.42
C GLN A 339 17.34 -9.38 -7.75
N ILE A 340 16.30 -8.54 -7.77
CA ILE A 340 16.44 -7.07 -7.95
C ILE A 340 17.37 -6.49 -6.89
N LYS A 341 17.21 -6.88 -5.61
CA LYS A 341 18.10 -6.48 -4.52
C LYS A 341 19.54 -6.94 -4.76
N SER A 342 19.73 -8.18 -5.21
CA SER A 342 21.06 -8.76 -5.43
C SER A 342 21.79 -8.06 -6.59
N VAL A 343 21.10 -7.81 -7.71
CA VAL A 343 21.62 -7.03 -8.85
C VAL A 343 21.95 -5.60 -8.43
N ALA A 344 21.04 -4.91 -7.72
CA ALA A 344 21.26 -3.54 -7.27
C ALA A 344 22.44 -3.39 -6.28
N LEU A 345 22.70 -4.42 -5.45
CA LEU A 345 23.88 -4.48 -4.57
C LEU A 345 25.16 -4.75 -5.37
N ALA A 346 25.18 -5.79 -6.22
CA ALA A 346 26.34 -6.17 -7.01
C ALA A 346 26.81 -5.05 -7.95
N LEU A 347 25.86 -4.36 -8.58
CA LEU A 347 26.11 -3.24 -9.48
C LEU A 347 26.17 -1.89 -8.77
N ASN A 348 26.09 -1.87 -7.43
CA ASN A 348 26.21 -0.67 -6.60
C ASN A 348 25.28 0.47 -7.07
N PHE A 349 23.98 0.20 -7.24
CA PHE A 349 23.01 1.19 -7.73
C PHE A 349 22.85 2.39 -6.78
N CYS A 350 23.17 2.25 -5.49
CA CYS A 350 23.20 3.38 -4.57
C CYS A 350 24.32 4.40 -4.89
N SER A 351 25.28 4.07 -5.76
CA SER A 351 26.30 4.99 -6.27
C SER A 351 25.82 5.94 -7.38
N LEU A 352 24.63 5.73 -7.95
CA LEU A 352 24.09 6.56 -9.04
C LEU A 352 23.93 8.02 -8.59
N THR A 353 24.14 9.01 -9.46
CA THR A 353 23.86 10.41 -9.11
C THR A 353 22.36 10.70 -9.08
N ASP A 354 21.91 11.79 -8.43
CA ASP A 354 20.48 12.12 -8.34
C ASP A 354 19.81 12.28 -9.73
N SER A 355 20.57 12.69 -10.75
CA SER A 355 20.10 12.79 -12.14
C SER A 355 19.94 11.41 -12.79
N GLU A 356 20.84 10.47 -12.48
CA GLU A 356 20.78 9.08 -12.96
C GLU A 356 19.64 8.32 -12.27
N VAL A 357 19.42 8.57 -10.97
CA VAL A 357 18.27 8.03 -10.24
C VAL A 357 16.95 8.57 -10.81
N LEU A 358 16.90 9.84 -11.21
CA LEU A 358 15.75 10.40 -11.92
C LEU A 358 15.51 9.72 -13.27
N SER A 359 16.56 9.51 -14.06
CA SER A 359 16.49 8.75 -15.33
C SER A 359 16.01 7.31 -15.11
N ALA A 360 16.44 6.65 -14.02
CA ALA A 360 15.99 5.31 -13.65
C ALA A 360 14.51 5.26 -13.27
N CYS A 361 14.02 6.20 -12.45
CA CYS A 361 12.60 6.32 -12.11
C CYS A 361 11.72 6.68 -13.31
N GLN A 362 12.21 7.54 -14.22
CA GLN A 362 11.54 7.86 -15.48
C GLN A 362 11.45 6.63 -16.39
N SER A 363 12.55 5.88 -16.54
CA SER A 363 12.57 4.61 -17.29
C SER A 363 11.55 3.62 -16.73
N LEU A 364 11.52 3.45 -15.40
CA LEU A 364 10.59 2.56 -14.71
C LEU A 364 9.11 2.97 -14.89
N THR A 365 8.83 4.25 -15.12
CA THR A 365 7.46 4.77 -15.32
C THR A 365 6.78 4.16 -16.55
N SER A 366 7.55 3.72 -17.55
CA SER A 366 7.04 2.95 -18.69
C SER A 366 6.38 1.63 -18.30
N LEU A 367 6.75 1.07 -17.15
CA LEU A 367 6.22 -0.19 -16.60
C LEU A 367 5.16 0.02 -15.51
N ALA A 368 4.78 1.26 -15.18
CA ALA A 368 4.05 1.55 -13.92
C ALA A 368 2.71 0.80 -13.76
N SER A 369 2.03 0.43 -14.85
CA SER A 369 0.79 -0.35 -14.82
C SER A 369 0.96 -1.86 -14.68
N ILE A 370 2.16 -2.40 -14.97
CA ILE A 370 2.44 -3.85 -15.01
C ILE A 370 3.55 -4.27 -14.03
N LEU A 371 4.27 -3.31 -13.45
CA LEU A 371 5.32 -3.55 -12.47
C LEU A 371 4.71 -4.03 -11.15
N SER A 372 5.15 -5.20 -10.67
CA SER A 372 4.70 -5.68 -9.36
C SER A 372 5.09 -4.72 -8.24
N GLU A 373 4.17 -4.51 -7.29
CA GLU A 373 4.41 -3.61 -6.15
C GLU A 373 5.67 -4.00 -5.35
N ALA A 374 5.93 -5.30 -5.21
CA ALA A 374 7.11 -5.80 -4.50
C ALA A 374 8.43 -5.47 -5.24
N ALA A 375 8.44 -5.51 -6.57
CA ALA A 375 9.57 -5.07 -7.38
C ALA A 375 9.79 -3.56 -7.26
N SER A 376 8.70 -2.76 -7.33
CA SER A 376 8.74 -1.31 -7.12
C SER A 376 9.30 -0.93 -5.75
N VAL A 377 8.76 -1.52 -4.67
CA VAL A 377 9.24 -1.33 -3.29
C VAL A 377 10.73 -1.68 -3.15
N GLN A 378 11.17 -2.77 -3.76
CA GLN A 378 12.57 -3.20 -3.63
C GLN A 378 13.53 -2.39 -4.51
N PHE A 379 13.11 -1.90 -5.67
CA PHE A 379 13.85 -0.90 -6.45
C PHE A 379 14.02 0.39 -5.64
N MET A 380 12.91 0.98 -5.17
CA MET A 380 12.94 2.23 -4.39
C MET A 380 13.80 2.12 -3.13
N ARG A 381 13.75 0.97 -2.44
CA ARG A 381 14.61 0.67 -1.28
C ARG A 381 16.10 0.52 -1.61
N SER A 382 16.44 0.06 -2.81
CA SER A 382 17.84 -0.17 -3.20
C SER A 382 18.50 1.05 -3.82
N VAL A 383 17.71 1.93 -4.47
CA VAL A 383 18.21 3.04 -5.28
C VAL A 383 17.89 4.41 -4.64
N VAL A 384 16.62 4.66 -4.28
CA VAL A 384 16.16 5.98 -3.81
C VAL A 384 16.37 6.15 -2.31
N HIS A 385 16.10 5.12 -1.51
CA HIS A 385 16.23 5.18 -0.05
C HIS A 385 17.61 5.66 0.44
N PRO A 386 18.75 5.14 -0.05
CA PRO A 386 20.07 5.64 0.36
C PRO A 386 20.25 7.15 0.12
N LYS A 387 19.64 7.71 -0.94
CA LYS A 387 19.72 9.15 -1.24
C LYS A 387 18.98 10.03 -0.26
N ILE A 388 17.92 9.53 0.38
CA ILE A 388 17.19 10.27 1.41
C ILE A 388 17.78 10.02 2.79
N ALA A 389 18.12 8.78 3.11
CA ALA A 389 18.65 8.41 4.43
C ALA A 389 19.88 9.26 4.80
N ASP A 390 20.82 9.44 3.87
CA ASP A 390 22.07 10.16 4.09
C ASP A 390 21.98 11.70 3.97
N LEU A 391 20.78 12.28 3.79
CA LEU A 391 20.62 13.74 3.66
C LEU A 391 21.03 14.48 4.94
N LYS A 392 22.00 15.39 4.80
CA LYS A 392 22.43 16.36 5.83
C LYS A 392 21.93 17.78 5.57
N HIS A 393 21.51 18.05 4.33
CA HIS A 393 21.07 19.35 3.83
C HIS A 393 19.85 19.14 2.92
N SER A 394 19.21 20.22 2.51
CA SER A 394 18.06 20.19 1.59
C SER A 394 18.34 19.36 0.34
N ALA A 395 17.39 18.51 -0.05
CA ALA A 395 17.49 17.66 -1.24
C ALA A 395 17.72 18.48 -2.52
N SER A 396 18.48 17.90 -3.46
CA SER A 396 18.69 18.49 -4.78
C SER A 396 17.37 18.60 -5.57
N ARG A 397 17.33 19.47 -6.59
CA ARG A 397 16.16 19.58 -7.47
C ARG A 397 15.85 18.26 -8.17
N GLN A 398 16.88 17.51 -8.54
CA GLN A 398 16.79 16.19 -9.17
C GLN A 398 16.18 15.18 -8.20
N LEU A 399 16.68 15.10 -6.96
CA LEU A 399 16.14 14.20 -5.93
C LEU A 399 14.70 14.56 -5.58
N LEU A 400 14.35 15.84 -5.47
CA LEU A 400 12.95 16.26 -5.32
C LEU A 400 12.08 15.78 -6.49
N GLY A 401 12.58 15.87 -7.73
CA GLY A 401 11.92 15.30 -8.91
C GLY A 401 11.74 13.77 -8.83
N VAL A 402 12.73 13.05 -8.31
CA VAL A 402 12.63 11.60 -8.03
C VAL A 402 11.47 11.33 -7.07
N ILE A 403 11.35 12.10 -5.98
CA ILE A 403 10.34 11.83 -4.96
C ILE A 403 8.93 12.19 -5.45
N SER A 404 8.76 13.32 -6.14
CA SER A 404 7.47 13.70 -6.73
C SER A 404 7.01 12.68 -7.78
N LEU A 405 7.89 12.24 -8.68
CA LEU A 405 7.59 11.18 -9.65
C LEU A 405 7.24 9.85 -8.96
N SER A 406 7.97 9.51 -7.89
CA SER A 406 7.71 8.30 -7.11
C SER A 406 6.38 8.37 -6.34
N ALA A 407 5.98 9.54 -5.86
CA ALA A 407 4.69 9.75 -5.20
C ALA A 407 3.51 9.59 -6.18
N GLU A 408 3.65 10.08 -7.41
CA GLU A 408 2.64 9.98 -8.46
C GLU A 408 2.54 8.56 -9.03
N ARG A 409 3.66 7.90 -9.33
CA ARG A 409 3.71 6.65 -10.12
C ARG A 409 3.93 5.39 -9.29
N PHE A 410 4.52 5.51 -8.12
CA PHE A 410 4.93 4.39 -7.27
C PHE A 410 4.65 4.66 -5.78
N PRO A 411 3.44 5.13 -5.39
CA PRO A 411 3.18 5.59 -4.02
C PRO A 411 3.52 4.54 -2.96
N ARG A 412 3.16 3.28 -3.18
CA ARG A 412 3.54 2.17 -2.29
C ARG A 412 5.05 1.93 -2.27
N GLY A 413 5.72 2.04 -3.42
CA GLY A 413 7.18 1.97 -3.55
C GLY A 413 7.90 3.04 -2.72
N LEU A 414 7.40 4.28 -2.78
CA LEU A 414 7.90 5.37 -1.95
C LEU A 414 7.61 5.14 -0.45
N ILE A 415 6.40 4.74 -0.09
CA ILE A 415 6.01 4.56 1.32
C ILE A 415 6.76 3.38 1.97
N GLU A 416 6.65 2.16 1.44
CA GLU A 416 7.24 0.96 2.05
C GLU A 416 8.72 0.76 1.71
N GLY A 417 9.18 1.28 0.56
CA GLY A 417 10.57 1.17 0.12
C GLY A 417 11.49 2.20 0.78
N VAL A 418 11.00 3.44 0.94
CA VAL A 418 11.80 4.59 1.37
C VAL A 418 11.34 5.13 2.72
N PHE A 419 10.11 5.65 2.82
CA PHE A 419 9.66 6.40 3.99
C PHE A 419 9.69 5.56 5.28
N VAL A 420 9.11 4.35 5.25
CA VAL A 420 9.14 3.43 6.41
C VAL A 420 10.57 3.15 6.86
N LYS A 421 11.52 3.05 5.93
CA LYS A 421 12.94 2.78 6.27
C LYS A 421 13.64 4.00 6.84
N CYS A 422 13.32 5.20 6.37
CA CYS A 422 13.78 6.44 7.02
C CYS A 422 13.20 6.59 8.44
N VAL A 423 11.92 6.24 8.68
CA VAL A 423 11.33 6.26 10.03
C VAL A 423 11.97 5.21 10.95
N GLU A 424 12.22 4.00 10.46
CA GLU A 424 12.88 2.94 11.24
C GLU A 424 14.34 3.28 11.61
N GLN A 425 15.04 4.05 10.78
CA GLN A 425 16.42 4.49 11.01
C GLN A 425 16.53 5.80 11.81
N GLY A 426 15.45 6.58 11.85
CA GLY A 426 15.39 7.91 12.46
C GLY A 426 15.40 9.01 11.39
N LEU A 427 14.49 9.97 11.52
CA LEU A 427 14.38 11.12 10.62
C LEU A 427 15.24 12.29 11.14
N GLY A 428 15.97 12.94 10.22
CA GLY A 428 16.53 14.27 10.42
C GLY A 428 15.63 15.37 9.83
N SER A 429 16.04 16.63 9.96
CA SER A 429 15.32 17.79 9.40
C SER A 429 15.16 17.68 7.88
N ALA A 430 16.25 17.45 7.14
CA ALA A 430 16.24 17.37 5.68
C ALA A 430 15.29 16.27 5.14
N GLN A 431 15.27 15.10 5.78
CA GLN A 431 14.35 14.02 5.47
C GLN A 431 12.90 14.43 5.78
N THR A 432 12.68 15.07 6.94
CA THR A 432 11.37 15.56 7.36
C THR A 432 10.81 16.55 6.34
N ASP A 433 11.60 17.53 5.90
CA ASP A 433 11.18 18.56 4.96
C ASP A 433 10.78 17.98 3.59
N VAL A 434 11.55 17.00 3.09
CA VAL A 434 11.24 16.27 1.85
C VAL A 434 9.89 15.56 1.96
N PHE A 435 9.68 14.76 3.02
CA PHE A 435 8.41 14.06 3.19
C PHE A 435 7.24 15.03 3.45
N CYS A 436 7.42 16.05 4.28
CA CYS A 436 6.42 17.09 4.54
C CYS A 436 5.99 17.81 3.26
N LYS A 437 6.93 18.10 2.34
CA LYS A 437 6.61 18.70 1.04
C LYS A 437 5.77 17.74 0.19
N VAL A 438 6.24 16.52 0.00
CA VAL A 438 5.62 15.49 -0.85
C VAL A 438 4.23 15.08 -0.36
N ILE A 439 4.02 15.01 0.96
CA ILE A 439 2.69 14.81 1.56
C ILE A 439 1.72 15.93 1.15
N LYS A 440 2.18 17.19 1.15
CA LYS A 440 1.34 18.36 0.82
C LYS A 440 1.06 18.47 -0.68
N THR A 441 2.04 18.22 -1.55
CA THR A 441 1.94 18.52 -2.99
C THR A 441 1.64 17.32 -3.88
N ASP A 442 2.20 16.14 -3.59
CA ASP A 442 2.33 15.08 -4.62
C ASP A 442 1.55 13.80 -4.28
N LEU A 443 1.41 13.45 -2.99
CA LEU A 443 0.69 12.25 -2.57
C LEU A 443 -0.84 12.43 -2.61
N GLN A 444 -1.53 11.46 -3.22
CA GLN A 444 -3.00 11.35 -3.19
C GLN A 444 -3.51 10.88 -1.82
N ASP A 445 -4.79 11.15 -1.50
CA ASP A 445 -5.37 10.87 -0.17
C ASP A 445 -5.33 9.39 0.23
N SER A 446 -5.52 8.47 -0.72
CA SER A 446 -5.37 7.03 -0.49
C SER A 446 -3.93 6.67 -0.06
N ALA A 447 -2.93 7.25 -0.71
CA ALA A 447 -1.52 7.07 -0.36
C ALA A 447 -1.17 7.74 0.98
N ARG A 448 -1.73 8.92 1.29
CA ARG A 448 -1.59 9.57 2.61
C ARG A 448 -2.17 8.70 3.73
N ALA A 449 -3.33 8.06 3.51
CA ALA A 449 -3.91 7.11 4.46
C ALA A 449 -3.02 5.87 4.64
N GLN A 450 -2.51 5.28 3.55
CA GLN A 450 -1.53 4.19 3.63
C GLN A 450 -0.27 4.61 4.41
N MET A 451 0.21 5.83 4.23
CA MET A 451 1.36 6.37 4.94
C MET A 451 1.11 6.46 6.45
N ILE A 452 -0.03 6.99 6.89
CA ILE A 452 -0.42 6.99 8.32
C ILE A 452 -0.50 5.56 8.86
N LYS A 453 -1.11 4.61 8.11
CA LYS A 453 -1.18 3.20 8.51
C LYS A 453 0.22 2.62 8.71
N LYS A 454 1.16 2.90 7.81
CA LYS A 454 2.55 2.47 7.95
C LYS A 454 3.29 3.15 9.09
N MET A 455 3.01 4.42 9.40
CA MET A 455 3.55 5.05 10.60
C MET A 455 3.06 4.36 11.88
N ILE A 456 1.78 4.00 11.97
CA ILE A 456 1.22 3.22 13.09
C ILE A 456 1.97 1.89 13.24
N GLU A 457 2.23 1.18 12.13
CA GLU A 457 2.93 -0.10 12.12
C GLU A 457 4.43 -0.01 12.51
N CYS A 458 5.14 1.07 12.15
CA CYS A 458 6.61 1.17 12.31
C CYS A 458 7.12 2.14 13.40
N THR A 459 6.28 3.05 13.92
CA THR A 459 6.70 4.03 14.93
C THR A 459 6.98 3.34 16.26
N LYS A 460 8.27 3.29 16.64
CA LYS A 460 8.73 2.76 17.95
C LYS A 460 8.91 3.85 19.02
N ARG A 461 9.03 5.11 18.60
CA ARG A 461 9.20 6.30 19.44
C ARG A 461 8.66 7.49 18.67
N LEU A 462 7.93 8.39 19.33
CA LEU A 462 7.68 9.71 18.79
C LEU A 462 8.85 10.63 19.15
N ASP A 463 9.48 11.19 18.12
CA ASP A 463 10.38 12.33 18.22
C ASP A 463 9.75 13.54 17.52
N GLU A 464 10.46 14.67 17.51
CA GLU A 464 9.97 15.90 16.93
C GLU A 464 9.74 15.83 15.40
N HIS A 465 10.51 15.00 14.71
CA HIS A 465 10.43 14.79 13.27
C HIS A 465 9.21 13.93 12.90
N VAL A 466 9.03 12.79 13.56
CA VAL A 466 7.85 11.92 13.40
C VAL A 466 6.56 12.66 13.77
N VAL A 467 6.57 13.47 14.83
CA VAL A 467 5.46 14.37 15.21
C VAL A 467 5.14 15.37 14.09
N CYS A 468 6.16 15.93 13.43
CA CYS A 468 5.99 16.86 12.31
C CYS A 468 5.36 16.19 11.07
N ILE A 469 5.74 14.95 10.76
CA ILE A 469 5.12 14.15 9.70
C ILE A 469 3.64 13.86 10.02
N TYR A 470 3.32 13.37 11.22
CA TYR A 470 1.94 13.14 11.65
C TYR A 470 1.10 14.42 11.59
N GLN A 471 1.62 15.54 12.10
CA GLN A 471 0.96 16.85 12.03
C GLN A 471 0.66 17.22 10.57
N THR A 472 1.63 17.06 9.67
CA THR A 472 1.46 17.38 8.24
C THR A 472 0.40 16.52 7.57
N LEU A 473 0.38 15.21 7.82
CA LEU A 473 -0.64 14.29 7.32
C LEU A 473 -2.03 14.68 7.83
N ILE A 474 -2.17 14.92 9.13
CA ILE A 474 -3.43 15.38 9.74
C ILE A 474 -3.87 16.72 9.15
N ASP A 475 -2.92 17.63 8.87
CA ASP A 475 -3.22 18.94 8.29
C ASP A 475 -3.81 18.84 6.88
N THR A 476 -3.39 17.86 6.06
CA THR A 476 -4.00 17.55 4.76
C THR A 476 -5.44 17.00 4.83
N LYS A 477 -6.00 16.76 6.04
CA LYS A 477 -7.38 16.28 6.27
C LYS A 477 -7.67 14.89 5.66
N VAL A 478 -6.69 13.98 5.71
CA VAL A 478 -6.86 12.58 5.28
C VAL A 478 -8.08 11.95 5.96
N GLU A 479 -8.93 11.26 5.20
CA GLU A 479 -10.03 10.50 5.77
C GLU A 479 -9.52 9.26 6.53
N LEU A 480 -9.92 9.17 7.80
CA LEU A 480 -9.56 8.06 8.70
C LEU A 480 -10.82 7.28 9.11
N SER A 481 -10.70 5.95 9.17
CA SER A 481 -11.67 5.10 9.87
C SER A 481 -11.51 5.22 11.38
N GLU A 482 -12.55 4.88 12.15
CA GLU A 482 -12.50 4.88 13.61
C GLU A 482 -11.42 3.94 14.16
N SER A 483 -11.26 2.75 13.54
CA SER A 483 -10.20 1.79 13.88
C SER A 483 -8.81 2.38 13.72
N MET A 484 -8.54 2.99 12.57
CA MET A 484 -7.23 3.59 12.26
C MET A 484 -6.94 4.84 13.11
N LEU A 485 -7.97 5.63 13.44
CA LEU A 485 -7.88 6.74 14.37
C LEU A 485 -7.57 6.27 15.79
N LYS A 486 -8.23 5.20 16.26
CA LYS A 486 -7.94 4.54 17.54
C LYS A 486 -6.50 4.06 17.59
N ASP A 487 -6.05 3.31 16.58
CA ASP A 487 -4.68 2.79 16.52
C ASP A 487 -3.64 3.92 16.49
N MET A 488 -3.92 5.03 15.80
CA MET A 488 -3.07 6.23 15.82
C MET A 488 -2.97 6.85 17.23
N VAL A 489 -4.09 7.03 17.92
CA VAL A 489 -4.12 7.63 19.27
C VAL A 489 -3.47 6.68 20.31
N VAL A 490 -3.63 5.37 20.17
CA VAL A 490 -2.92 4.35 20.97
C VAL A 490 -1.42 4.37 20.68
N THR A 491 -1.01 4.51 19.43
CA THR A 491 0.40 4.68 19.03
C THR A 491 1.00 5.91 19.70
N PHE A 492 0.27 7.04 19.71
CA PHE A 492 0.71 8.25 20.40
C PHE A 492 0.87 8.00 21.90
N HIS A 493 -0.15 7.44 22.56
CA HIS A 493 -0.10 7.14 24.00
C HIS A 493 1.05 6.23 24.44
N THR A 494 1.41 5.27 23.59
CA THR A 494 2.45 4.27 23.86
C THR A 494 3.85 4.83 23.63
N ASN A 495 4.02 5.71 22.62
CA ASN A 495 5.33 6.11 22.11
C ASN A 495 5.73 7.57 22.46
N SER A 496 4.90 8.33 23.20
CA SER A 496 5.08 9.76 23.52
C SER A 496 6.03 10.09 24.69
N CYS A 497 6.74 9.11 25.25
CA CYS A 497 7.59 9.31 26.43
C CYS A 497 8.65 10.41 26.22
N GLY A 498 8.64 11.45 27.06
CA GLY A 498 9.53 12.61 26.96
C GLY A 498 8.96 13.78 26.12
N LEU A 499 7.73 13.68 25.60
CA LEU A 499 7.06 14.74 24.84
C LEU A 499 6.07 15.58 25.68
N GLU A 500 6.02 15.40 27.00
CA GLU A 500 5.08 16.06 27.90
C GLU A 500 5.16 17.59 27.79
N LYS A 501 6.38 18.12 27.62
CA LYS A 501 6.69 19.55 27.43
C LYS A 501 6.82 19.97 25.96
N ASN A 502 6.70 19.05 25.00
CA ASN A 502 6.91 19.36 23.59
C ASN A 502 5.67 20.08 22.99
N LEU A 503 5.85 21.34 22.57
CA LEU A 503 4.77 22.15 22.03
C LEU A 503 4.24 21.63 20.69
N LYS A 504 5.09 21.06 19.83
CA LYS A 504 4.64 20.44 18.57
C LYS A 504 3.77 19.21 18.83
N TYR A 505 4.10 18.39 19.84
CA TYR A 505 3.23 17.29 20.26
C TYR A 505 1.89 17.78 20.82
N GLY A 506 1.89 18.85 21.62
CA GLY A 506 0.65 19.50 22.08
C GLY A 506 -0.23 20.03 20.93
N LYS A 507 0.39 20.59 19.88
CA LYS A 507 -0.31 21.02 18.64
C LYS A 507 -0.87 19.83 17.86
N LEU A 508 -0.11 18.74 17.74
CA LEU A 508 -0.54 17.50 17.09
C LEU A 508 -1.81 16.93 17.75
N LEU A 509 -1.79 16.75 19.07
CA LEU A 509 -2.99 16.27 19.80
C LEU A 509 -4.19 17.20 19.57
N LEU A 510 -3.99 18.52 19.54
CA LEU A 510 -5.06 19.49 19.34
C LEU A 510 -5.60 19.43 17.91
N ALA A 511 -4.74 19.21 16.91
CA ALA A 511 -5.15 19.01 15.52
C ALA A 511 -5.99 17.74 15.36
N VAL A 512 -5.61 16.61 15.99
CA VAL A 512 -6.41 15.37 16.00
C VAL A 512 -7.80 15.62 16.56
N VAL A 513 -7.88 16.23 17.76
CA VAL A 513 -9.15 16.51 18.45
C VAL A 513 -10.04 17.45 17.63
N ASN A 514 -9.47 18.50 17.04
CA ASN A 514 -10.24 19.47 16.25
C ASN A 514 -10.74 18.92 14.91
N LYS A 515 -9.98 18.04 14.24
CA LYS A 515 -10.33 17.49 12.92
C LYS A 515 -11.20 16.24 13.02
N TYR A 516 -10.86 15.31 13.91
CA TYR A 516 -11.48 13.99 13.99
C TYR A 516 -12.35 13.77 15.23
N GLY A 517 -12.55 14.80 16.07
CA GLY A 517 -13.34 14.69 17.30
C GLY A 517 -14.76 14.13 17.12
N HIS A 518 -15.36 14.33 15.94
CA HIS A 518 -16.68 13.77 15.59
C HIS A 518 -16.68 12.25 15.35
N LYS A 519 -15.50 11.62 15.19
CA LYS A 519 -15.30 10.16 15.06
C LYS A 519 -14.75 9.52 16.34
N PHE A 520 -14.75 10.24 17.46
CA PHE A 520 -14.19 9.73 18.71
C PHE A 520 -15.20 8.80 19.41
N THR A 521 -14.87 7.52 19.49
CA THR A 521 -15.52 6.58 20.41
C THR A 521 -15.13 6.87 21.87
N ILE A 522 -15.84 6.27 22.82
CA ILE A 522 -15.54 6.36 24.26
C ILE A 522 -14.08 5.91 24.53
N GLU A 523 -13.62 4.84 23.89
CA GLU A 523 -12.25 4.34 24.02
C GLU A 523 -11.21 5.37 23.54
N ILE A 524 -11.46 6.04 22.41
CA ILE A 524 -10.57 7.10 21.89
C ILE A 524 -10.54 8.29 22.86
N LEU A 525 -11.69 8.69 23.40
CA LEU A 525 -11.79 9.75 24.40
C LEU A 525 -10.99 9.43 25.67
N GLU A 526 -11.03 8.20 26.17
CA GLU A 526 -10.27 7.79 27.36
C GLU A 526 -8.76 7.81 27.13
N VAL A 527 -8.27 7.31 25.99
CA VAL A 527 -6.83 7.33 25.67
C VAL A 527 -6.35 8.78 25.46
N MET A 528 -7.13 9.59 24.74
CA MET A 528 -6.80 11.00 24.52
C MET A 528 -6.84 11.82 25.82
N GLU A 529 -7.76 11.54 26.74
CA GLU A 529 -7.77 12.20 28.05
C GLU A 529 -6.51 11.85 28.87
N LYS A 530 -6.03 10.61 28.83
CA LYS A 530 -4.76 10.21 29.46
C LYS A 530 -3.57 10.97 28.87
N GLU A 531 -3.51 11.16 27.54
CA GLU A 531 -2.45 11.99 26.92
C GLU A 531 -2.56 13.47 27.29
N VAL A 532 -3.75 14.04 27.30
CA VAL A 532 -3.99 15.44 27.72
C VAL A 532 -3.72 15.63 29.22
N GLN A 533 -3.80 14.58 30.04
CA GLN A 533 -3.33 14.60 31.41
C GLN A 533 -1.79 14.61 31.51
N LYS A 534 -1.06 13.88 30.66
CA LYS A 534 0.41 13.93 30.61
C LYS A 534 0.97 15.26 30.10
N ASN A 535 0.27 15.95 29.19
CA ASN A 535 0.77 17.19 28.60
C ASN A 535 0.97 18.32 29.64
N GLU A 536 2.19 18.86 29.71
CA GLU A 536 2.60 19.95 30.61
C GLU A 536 2.67 21.32 29.92
N THR A 537 2.38 21.39 28.61
CA THR A 537 2.41 22.65 27.86
C THR A 537 1.19 23.53 28.18
N PHE A 538 1.26 24.82 27.81
CA PHE A 538 0.12 25.73 27.94
C PHE A 538 -1.12 25.29 27.12
N LEU A 539 -0.95 24.44 26.10
CA LEU A 539 -2.06 23.88 25.31
C LEU A 539 -2.93 22.90 26.10
N ARG A 540 -2.49 22.37 27.24
CA ARG A 540 -3.26 21.44 28.10
C ARG A 540 -4.68 21.96 28.40
N LYS A 541 -4.85 23.26 28.62
CA LYS A 541 -6.16 23.88 28.88
C LYS A 541 -7.05 23.90 27.64
N ALA A 542 -6.47 24.20 26.46
CA ALA A 542 -7.18 24.20 25.18
C ALA A 542 -7.61 22.78 24.78
N LEU A 543 -6.70 21.80 24.94
CA LEU A 543 -6.96 20.37 24.73
C LEU A 543 -8.12 19.85 25.58
N ARG A 544 -8.12 20.12 26.90
CA ARG A 544 -9.24 19.77 27.80
C ARG A 544 -10.55 20.44 27.37
N ALA A 545 -10.51 21.72 26.98
CA ALA A 545 -11.69 22.43 26.52
C ALA A 545 -12.26 21.84 25.22
N ALA A 546 -11.40 21.39 24.30
CA ALA A 546 -11.81 20.72 23.06
C ALA A 546 -12.42 19.33 23.33
N LEU A 547 -11.78 18.49 24.16
CA LEU A 547 -12.33 17.18 24.56
C LEU A 547 -13.69 17.31 25.27
N ASN A 548 -13.84 18.29 26.15
CA ASN A 548 -15.10 18.54 26.86
C ASN A 548 -16.23 19.08 25.96
N LYS A 549 -15.94 19.50 24.72
CA LYS A 549 -16.97 19.80 23.71
C LYS A 549 -17.45 18.56 22.97
N ILE A 550 -16.62 17.53 22.81
CA ILE A 550 -16.96 16.26 22.15
C ILE A 550 -17.80 15.36 23.06
N ARG A 551 -17.65 15.49 24.38
CA ARG A 551 -18.45 14.78 25.39
C ARG A 551 -19.88 15.32 25.58
N LYS A 552 -20.29 16.34 24.83
CA LYS A 552 -21.60 16.99 24.93
C LYS A 552 -22.42 16.73 23.67
#